data_AF-A0A1A8LAH7-F1
#
_entry.id   AF-A0A1A8LAH7-F1
#
_cell.length_a   1.000
_cell.length_b   1.000
_cell.length_c   1.000
_cell.angle_alpha   90.00
_cell.angle_beta   90.00
_cell.angle_gamma   90.00
#
_symmetry.space_group_name_H-M   'P 1'
#
loop_
_entity.id
_entity.type
_entity.pdbx_description
1 polymer ?
#
loop_
_entity_poly.entity_id
_entity_poly.type
_entity_poly.pdbx_seq_one_letter_code
_entity_poly.pdbx_strand_id
1 'polypeptide(L)'
;SMLHSLHHPCIVSLVGISIHPLCFALQLASLGSLNTVLEEKRKDKSSAYMPLGHMLTFKVAYQIAMGLAYLHRKNIIFCDLKSDN
;
A
#
# COMPACT_ATOMS: atom_id res chain seq x y z
N SER A 1 -15.89 -5.13 12.93
CA SER A 1 -15.58 -3.75 12.47
C SER A 1 -15.19 -3.80 10.99
N MET A 2 -15.30 -2.68 10.25
CA MET A 2 -15.01 -2.62 8.80
C MET A 2 -13.63 -3.21 8.43
N LEU A 3 -12.60 -2.91 9.24
CA LEU A 3 -11.20 -3.28 8.98
C LEU A 3 -10.94 -4.80 9.05
N HIS A 4 -11.55 -5.53 9.98
CA HIS A 4 -11.41 -7.00 10.07
C HIS A 4 -11.93 -7.72 8.81
N SER A 5 -12.86 -7.12 8.07
CA SER A 5 -13.45 -7.75 6.88
C SER A 5 -12.62 -7.57 5.60
N LEU A 6 -11.53 -6.81 5.67
CA LEU A 6 -10.71 -6.50 4.51
C LEU A 6 -9.64 -7.59 4.31
N HIS A 7 -9.90 -8.50 3.37
CA HIS A 7 -8.96 -9.52 2.94
C HIS A 7 -8.75 -9.43 1.44
N HIS A 8 -7.61 -8.87 1.04
CA HIS A 8 -7.22 -8.75 -0.36
C HIS A 8 -5.68 -8.65 -0.42
N PRO A 9 -4.99 -9.31 -1.37
CA PRO A 9 -3.52 -9.33 -1.41
C PRO A 9 -2.86 -7.95 -1.61
N CYS A 10 -3.63 -6.95 -2.06
CA CYS A 10 -3.18 -5.57 -2.24
C CYS A 10 -3.73 -4.61 -1.16
N ILE A 11 -4.19 -5.12 -0.02
CA ILE A 11 -4.61 -4.32 1.14
C ILE A 11 -3.87 -4.86 2.36
N VAL A 12 -3.26 -3.96 3.14
CA VAL A 12 -2.58 -4.33 4.38
C VAL A 12 -3.59 -4.95 5.35
N SER A 13 -3.32 -6.19 5.77
CA SER A 13 -4.24 -6.94 6.63
C SER A 13 -4.16 -6.49 8.08
N LEU A 14 -5.31 -6.37 8.73
CA LEU A 14 -5.40 -6.18 10.18
C LEU A 14 -5.22 -7.54 10.87
N VAL A 15 -4.13 -7.70 11.62
CA VAL A 15 -3.80 -8.92 12.35
C VAL A 15 -4.51 -8.96 13.71
N GLY A 16 -4.63 -7.82 14.38
CA GLY A 16 -5.24 -7.76 15.70
C GLY A 16 -5.50 -6.33 16.17
N ILE A 17 -6.36 -6.23 17.19
CA ILE A 17 -6.69 -4.98 17.87
C ILE A 17 -6.46 -5.21 19.35
N SER A 18 -5.66 -4.37 20.01
CA SER A 18 -5.75 -4.20 21.45
C SER A 18 -6.67 -3.02 21.74
N ILE A 19 -7.53 -3.16 22.73
CA ILE A 19 -8.43 -2.08 23.16
C ILE A 19 -7.81 -1.31 24.34
N HIS A 20 -6.85 -1.91 25.05
CA HIS A 20 -6.20 -1.31 26.21
C HIS A 20 -4.72 -1.71 26.29
N PRO A 21 -3.78 -0.84 25.80
CA PRO A 21 -4.03 0.43 25.11
C PRO A 21 -4.67 0.21 23.72
N LEU A 22 -5.37 1.21 23.19
CA LEU A 22 -5.93 1.13 21.84
C LEU A 22 -4.79 1.05 20.81
N CYS A 23 -4.60 -0.11 20.18
CA CYS A 23 -3.58 -0.29 19.15
C CYS A 23 -4.04 -1.26 18.05
N PHE A 24 -3.47 -1.10 16.86
CA PHE A 24 -3.68 -2.01 15.73
C PHE A 24 -2.38 -2.72 15.41
N ALA A 25 -2.44 -4.04 15.33
CA ALA A 25 -1.41 -4.87 14.73
C ALA A 25 -1.75 -5.06 13.26
N LEU A 26 -0.89 -4.57 12.36
CA LEU A 26 -1.06 -4.69 10.91
C LEU A 26 0.01 -5.62 10.33
N GLN A 27 -0.25 -6.15 9.14
CA GLN A 27 0.77 -6.87 8.37
C GLN A 27 2.00 -5.97 8.17
N LEU A 28 3.18 -6.50 8.49
CA LEU A 28 4.44 -5.78 8.32
C LEU A 28 4.82 -5.67 6.83
N ALA A 29 4.92 -4.45 6.32
CA ALA A 29 5.56 -4.16 5.05
C ALA A 29 7.07 -3.97 5.27
N SER A 30 7.85 -5.01 4.97
CA SER A 30 9.30 -5.04 5.28
C SER A 30 10.14 -3.98 4.57
N LEU A 31 9.65 -3.43 3.46
CA LEU A 31 10.31 -2.36 2.70
C LEU A 31 9.79 -0.96 3.05
N GLY A 32 8.90 -0.82 4.02
CA GLY A 32 8.25 0.44 4.35
C GLY A 32 7.26 0.90 3.27
N SER A 33 7.12 2.22 3.11
CA SER A 33 6.21 2.81 2.13
C SER A 33 6.77 2.75 0.71
N LEU A 34 5.89 2.82 -0.29
CA LEU A 34 6.32 2.90 -1.68
C LEU A 34 7.16 4.16 -1.93
N ASN A 35 6.89 5.25 -1.23
CA ASN A 35 7.67 6.49 -1.30
C ASN A 35 9.14 6.25 -0.92
N THR A 36 9.41 5.56 0.19
CA THR A 36 10.79 5.22 0.60
C THR A 36 11.52 4.43 -0.48
N VAL A 37 10.88 3.42 -1.06
CA VAL A 37 11.46 2.60 -2.13
C VAL A 37 11.73 3.43 -3.39
N LEU A 38 10.82 4.34 -3.76
CA LEU A 38 10.99 5.22 -4.92
C LEU A 38 12.14 6.20 -4.73
N GLU A 39 12.26 6.82 -3.55
CA GLU A 39 13.35 7.76 -3.23
C GLU A 39 14.71 7.08 -3.19
N GLU A 40 14.80 5.85 -2.67
CA GLU A 40 16.03 5.06 -2.74
C GLU A 40 16.44 4.77 -4.18
N LYS A 41 15.48 4.41 -5.04
CA LYS A 41 15.74 4.13 -6.45
C LYS A 41 16.09 5.36 -7.27
N ARG A 42 15.58 6.54 -6.89
CA ARG A 42 15.94 7.83 -7.54
C ARG A 42 17.40 8.22 -7.34
N LYS A 43 18.07 7.70 -6.31
CA LYS A 43 19.51 7.96 -6.09
C LYS A 43 20.37 7.35 -7.20
N ASP A 44 19.87 6.35 -7.91
CA ASP A 44 20.50 5.85 -9.13
C ASP A 44 20.22 6.82 -10.30
N LYS A 45 21.28 7.51 -10.74
CA LYS A 45 21.22 8.53 -11.80
C LYS A 45 20.70 7.99 -13.13
N SER A 46 20.81 6.68 -13.37
CA SER A 46 20.34 6.05 -14.61
C SER A 46 18.81 5.89 -14.66
N SER A 47 18.12 5.96 -13.51
CA SER A 47 16.68 5.69 -13.39
C SER A 47 15.86 6.85 -12.83
N ALA A 48 16.39 8.08 -12.84
CA ALA A 48 15.77 9.23 -12.18
C ALA A 48 14.31 9.51 -12.61
N TYR A 49 13.99 9.35 -13.91
CA TYR A 49 12.63 9.56 -14.43
C TYR A 49 11.66 8.41 -14.08
N MET A 50 12.16 7.18 -14.08
CA MET A 50 11.37 5.96 -13.90
C MET A 50 12.05 5.04 -12.89
N PRO A 51 11.94 5.31 -11.58
CA PRO A 51 12.81 4.68 -10.57
C PRO A 51 12.69 3.15 -10.49
N LEU A 52 11.53 2.61 -10.85
CA LEU A 52 11.27 1.16 -10.87
C LEU A 52 11.39 0.55 -12.27
N GLY A 53 11.58 1.36 -13.32
CA GLY A 53 11.38 0.95 -14.70
C GLY A 53 9.92 0.68 -15.06
N HIS A 54 9.62 0.64 -16.36
CA HIS A 54 8.23 0.58 -16.86
C HIS A 54 7.44 -0.63 -16.36
N MET A 55 8.02 -1.83 -16.42
CA MET A 55 7.31 -3.06 -16.09
C MET A 55 6.90 -3.12 -14.62
N LEU A 56 7.81 -2.77 -13.70
CA LEU A 56 7.52 -2.81 -12.27
C LEU A 56 6.57 -1.68 -11.86
N THR A 57 6.71 -0.48 -12.43
CA THR A 57 5.72 0.59 -12.17
C THR A 57 4.33 0.19 -12.63
N PHE A 58 4.18 -0.42 -13.80
CA PHE A 58 2.88 -0.92 -14.26
C PHE A 58 2.31 -1.95 -13.28
N LYS A 59 3.13 -2.90 -12.83
CA LYS A 59 2.70 -3.92 -11.86
C LYS A 59 2.24 -3.30 -10.54
N VAL A 60 2.97 -2.32 -10.01
CA VAL A 60 2.60 -1.61 -8.77
C VAL A 60 1.29 -0.83 -8.95
N ALA A 61 1.17 -0.06 -10.04
CA ALA A 61 -0.05 0.68 -10.35
C ALA A 61 -1.27 -0.25 -10.49
N TYR A 62 -1.10 -1.41 -11.13
CA TYR A 62 -2.15 -2.42 -11.25
C TYR A 62 -2.56 -2.98 -9.88
N GLN A 63 -1.60 -3.28 -8.99
CA GLN A 63 -1.90 -3.74 -7.63
C GLN A 63 -2.66 -2.69 -6.81
N ILE A 64 -2.27 -1.41 -6.90
CA ILE A 64 -2.98 -0.29 -6.27
C ILE A 64 -4.42 -0.22 -6.79
N ALA A 65 -4.60 -0.29 -8.11
CA ALA A 65 -5.92 -0.28 -8.73
C ALA A 65 -6.78 -1.47 -8.29
N MET A 66 -6.21 -2.67 -8.16
CA MET A 66 -6.91 -3.84 -7.63
C MET A 66 -7.36 -3.63 -6.18
N GLY A 67 -6.49 -3.07 -5.32
CA GLY A 67 -6.82 -2.73 -3.94
C GLY A 67 -7.98 -1.72 -3.85
N LEU A 68 -7.90 -0.64 -4.64
CA LEU A 68 -8.96 0.37 -4.71
C LEU A 68 -10.29 -0.23 -5.22
N ALA A 69 -10.25 -1.05 -6.28
CA ALA A 69 -11.43 -1.72 -6.80
C ALA A 69 -12.10 -2.61 -5.74
N TYR A 70 -11.29 -3.31 -4.93
CA TYR A 70 -11.79 -4.11 -3.81
C TYR A 70 -12.46 -3.24 -2.73
N LEU A 71 -11.84 -2.12 -2.34
CA LEU A 71 -12.42 -1.18 -1.37
C LEU A 71 -13.74 -0.59 -1.86
N HIS A 72 -13.79 -0.17 -3.13
CA HIS A 72 -14.98 0.41 -3.75
C HIS A 72 -16.14 -0.60 -3.80
N ARG A 73 -15.87 -1.89 -4.07
CA ARG A 73 -16.89 -2.97 -3.99
C ARG A 73 -17.49 -3.14 -2.60
N LYS A 74 -16.80 -2.68 -1.56
CA LYS A 74 -17.25 -2.66 -0.17
C LYS A 74 -17.82 -1.31 0.27
N ASN A 75 -18.03 -0.37 -0.66
CA ASN A 75 -18.48 1.00 -0.41
C ASN A 75 -17.54 1.80 0.50
N ILE A 76 -16.22 1.57 0.37
CA ILE A 76 -15.18 2.28 1.12
C ILE A 76 -14.44 3.22 0.17
N ILE A 77 -14.36 4.50 0.52
CA ILE A 77 -13.57 5.51 -0.21
C ILE A 77 -12.22 5.65 0.49
N PHE A 78 -11.11 5.49 -0.25
CA PHE A 78 -9.77 5.75 0.27
C PHE A 78 -9.41 7.23 0.03
N CYS A 79 -9.48 8.03 1.09
CA CYS A 79 -9.41 9.49 0.98
C CYS A 79 -7.99 10.07 0.92
N ASP A 80 -6.94 9.27 1.11
CA ASP A 80 -5.55 9.74 1.18
C ASP A 80 -4.62 8.86 0.33
N LEU A 81 -4.95 8.73 -0.97
CA LEU A 81 -4.15 7.96 -1.93
C LEU A 81 -2.86 8.69 -2.30
N LYS A 82 -1.73 8.15 -1.86
CA LYS A 82 -0.37 8.63 -2.18
C LYS A 82 0.65 7.52 -1.91
N SER A 83 1.87 7.66 -2.39
CA SER A 83 2.93 6.64 -2.24
C SER A 83 3.37 6.38 -0.79
N ASP A 84 3.04 7.26 0.14
CA ASP A 84 3.32 7.06 1.56
C ASP A 84 2.32 6.11 2.24
N ASN A 85 1.14 5.89 1.63
CA ASN A 85 0.02 5.12 2.19
C ASN A 85 -0.35 3.92 1.32
#